data_AF-A0A5D2XTQ0-F1
#
_entry.id   AF-A0A5D2XTQ0-F1
#
_cell.length_a   1.000
_cell.length_b   1.000
_cell.length_c   1.000
_cell.angle_alpha   90.00
_cell.angle_beta   90.00
_cell.angle_gamma   90.00
#
_symmetry.space_group_name_H-M   'P 1'
#
loop_
_entity.id
_entity.type
_entity.pdbx_description
1 polymer ?
#
loop_
_entity_poly.entity_id
_entity_poly.type
_entity_poly.pdbx_seq_one_letter_code
_entity_poly.pdbx_strand_id
1 'polypeptide(L)'
;MPEVIPVCHCGNPAKLNVSWSNDNPGRRVFGCKKFGSRFRKPCQFFSWFDPPLTPHSRIVLLGLLKRVKTLEDARKRERRTWLLVLGIVTVLLFLKA
;
A
#
# COMPACT_ATOMS: atom_id res chain seq x y z
N MET A 1 4.22 -1.84 20.99
CA MET A 1 5.31 -2.62 20.34
C MET A 1 4.96 -4.10 20.53
N PRO A 2 5.27 -5.05 19.61
CA PRO A 2 4.98 -6.46 19.87
C PRO A 2 5.73 -6.91 21.14
N GLU A 3 5.00 -7.47 22.10
CA GLU A 3 5.60 -7.98 23.35
C GLU A 3 6.43 -9.24 23.09
N VAL A 4 6.03 -10.04 22.09
CA VAL A 4 6.75 -11.23 21.63
C VAL A 4 6.85 -11.21 20.10
N ILE A 5 8.07 -11.43 19.60
CA ILE A 5 8.34 -11.59 18.15
C ILE A 5 8.52 -13.08 17.87
N PRO A 6 7.64 -13.72 17.08
CA PRO A 6 7.77 -15.14 16.80
C PRO A 6 8.96 -15.42 15.89
N VAL A 7 9.51 -16.63 15.98
CA VAL A 7 10.61 -17.10 15.13
C VAL A 7 10.02 -17.87 13.95
N CYS A 8 10.45 -17.54 12.73
CA CYS A 8 10.03 -18.25 11.53
C CYS A 8 10.76 -19.59 11.36
N HIS A 9 10.33 -20.45 10.44
CA HIS A 9 10.97 -21.77 10.22
C HIS A 9 12.43 -21.70 9.73
N CYS A 10 12.94 -20.51 9.40
CA CYS A 10 14.37 -20.31 9.14
C CYS A 10 15.19 -20.02 10.42
N GLY A 11 14.59 -20.11 11.62
CA GLY A 11 15.26 -19.78 12.89
C GLY A 11 15.48 -18.27 13.12
N ASN A 12 14.87 -17.42 12.31
CA ASN A 12 15.04 -15.96 12.38
C ASN A 12 13.79 -15.27 12.94
N PRO A 13 13.92 -14.15 13.68
CA PRO A 13 12.76 -13.36 14.10
C PRO A 13 11.90 -12.96 12.90
N ALA A 14 10.59 -13.19 13.01
CA ALA A 14 9.64 -12.86 11.96
C ALA A 14 9.52 -11.34 11.78
N LYS A 15 9.15 -10.92 10.58
CA LYS A 15 8.87 -9.52 10.25
C LYS A 15 7.38 -9.26 10.39
N LEU A 16 7.02 -8.19 11.10
CA LEU A 16 5.67 -7.66 11.09
C LEU A 16 5.42 -6.89 9.79
N ASN A 17 4.39 -7.28 9.05
CA ASN A 17 3.95 -6.64 7.81
C ASN A 17 2.48 -6.26 7.92
N VAL A 18 2.05 -5.25 7.16
CA VAL A 18 0.65 -4.86 7.02
C VAL A 18 0.12 -5.43 5.71
N SER A 19 -0.99 -6.15 5.76
CA SER A 19 -1.71 -6.59 4.57
C SER A 19 -2.51 -5.43 3.99
N TRP A 20 -2.45 -5.26 2.68
CA TRP A 20 -3.24 -4.28 1.93
C TRP A 20 -4.18 -4.94 0.91
N SER A 21 -4.41 -6.26 1.04
CA SER A 21 -5.42 -6.94 0.23
C SER A 21 -6.82 -6.51 0.64
N ASN A 22 -7.78 -6.62 -0.28
CA ASN A 22 -9.19 -6.33 0.02
C ASN A 22 -9.75 -7.25 1.12
N ASP A 23 -9.20 -8.47 1.25
CA ASP A 23 -9.64 -9.44 2.24
C ASP A 23 -9.04 -9.20 3.63
N ASN A 24 -7.95 -8.46 3.74
CA ASN A 24 -7.30 -8.18 5.02
C ASN A 24 -6.69 -6.77 5.01
N PRO A 25 -7.49 -5.71 4.77
CA PRO A 25 -6.96 -4.35 4.64
C PRO A 25 -6.46 -3.86 5.99
N GLY A 26 -5.23 -3.36 6.06
CA GLY A 26 -4.63 -2.83 7.27
C GLY A 26 -4.28 -3.87 8.35
N ARG A 27 -4.57 -5.16 8.14
CA ARG A 27 -4.35 -6.21 9.15
C ARG A 27 -2.88 -6.61 9.21
N ARG A 28 -2.28 -6.63 10.40
CA ARG A 28 -0.87 -7.00 10.57
C ARG A 28 -0.67 -8.50 10.69
N VAL A 29 0.43 -8.96 10.12
CA VAL A 29 0.85 -10.35 10.04
C VAL A 29 2.35 -10.48 10.24
N PHE A 30 2.78 -11.48 11.01
CA PHE A 30 4.15 -11.92 11.05
C PHE A 30 4.45 -12.89 9.91
N GLY A 31 5.52 -12.61 9.17
CA GLY A 31 6.00 -13.47 8.08
C GLY A 31 7.52 -13.60 8.06
N CYS A 32 8.02 -14.53 7.25
CA CYS A 32 9.46 -14.66 7.02
C CYS A 32 10.05 -13.35 6.47
N LYS A 33 11.20 -12.91 7.01
CA LYS A 33 11.95 -11.74 6.49
C LYS A 33 12.37 -11.89 5.02
N LYS A 34 12.49 -13.12 4.53
CA LYS A 34 12.82 -13.44 3.14
C LYS A 34 11.61 -13.37 2.20
N PHE A 35 10.39 -13.17 2.72
CA PHE A 35 9.19 -13.08 1.90
C PHE A 35 9.29 -11.90 0.92
N GLY A 36 9.05 -12.15 -0.36
CA GLY A 36 9.23 -11.16 -1.44
C GLY A 36 10.68 -10.94 -1.91
N SER A 37 11.66 -11.66 -1.34
CA SER A 37 13.05 -11.60 -1.82
C SER A 37 13.20 -12.31 -3.15
N ARG A 38 13.88 -11.67 -4.11
CA ARG A 38 14.26 -12.31 -5.39
C ARG A 38 15.45 -13.27 -5.25
N PHE A 39 16.24 -13.14 -4.18
CA PHE A 39 17.52 -13.84 -4.03
C PHE A 39 17.49 -14.95 -2.98
N ARG A 40 16.48 -15.00 -2.11
CA ARG A 40 16.40 -15.96 -1.01
C ARG A 40 15.01 -16.56 -0.93
N LYS A 41 14.92 -17.89 -0.92
CA LYS A 41 13.66 -18.60 -0.74
C LYS A 41 13.08 -18.32 0.67
N PRO A 42 11.84 -17.81 0.78
CA PRO A 42 11.18 -17.68 2.07
C PRO A 42 10.70 -19.03 2.59
N CYS A 43 10.66 -19.18 3.92
CA CYS A 43 9.82 -20.21 4.52
C CYS A 43 8.36 -19.75 4.54
N GLN A 44 7.43 -20.70 4.62
CA GLN A 44 5.99 -20.44 4.64
C GLN A 44 5.44 -20.09 6.03
N PHE A 45 6.29 -19.65 6.97
CA PHE A 45 5.85 -19.19 8.28
C PHE A 45 4.91 -17.99 8.15
N PHE A 46 3.79 -18.06 8.86
CA PHE A 46 2.74 -17.06 8.88
C PHE A 46 2.06 -17.07 10.25
N SER A 47 1.84 -15.89 10.84
CA SER A 47 1.02 -15.76 12.05
C SER A 47 0.32 -14.41 12.09
N TRP A 48 -0.95 -14.38 12.49
CA TRP A 48 -1.72 -13.14 12.61
C TRP A 48 -1.25 -12.33 13.82
N PHE A 49 -0.99 -11.04 13.64
CA PHE A 49 -0.74 -10.12 14.76
C PHE A 49 -2.06 -9.52 15.26
N ASP A 50 -2.84 -8.97 14.33
CA ASP A 50 -4.16 -8.43 14.65
C ASP A 50 -5.24 -9.51 14.51
N PRO A 51 -6.31 -9.48 15.34
CA PRO A 51 -7.51 -10.26 15.09
C PRO A 51 -8.14 -9.90 13.73
N PRO A 52 -9.03 -10.74 13.18
CA PRO A 52 -9.75 -10.40 11.96
C PRO A 52 -10.59 -9.13 12.18
N LEU A 53 -10.63 -8.27 11.16
CA LEU A 53 -11.52 -7.12 11.17
C LEU A 53 -12.98 -7.56 11.17
N THR A 54 -13.82 -6.83 11.90
CA THR A 54 -15.27 -7.01 11.84
C THR A 54 -15.80 -6.70 10.44
N PRO A 55 -16.92 -7.30 9.98
CA PRO A 55 -17.49 -7.02 8.67
C PRO A 55 -17.74 -5.52 8.44
N HIS A 56 -18.24 -4.82 9.47
CA HIS A 56 -18.51 -3.39 9.41
C HIS A 56 -17.22 -2.56 9.22
N SER A 57 -16.19 -2.81 10.04
CA SER A 57 -14.91 -2.08 9.93
C SER A 57 -14.22 -2.33 8.58
N ARG A 58 -14.33 -3.54 8.04
CA ARG A 58 -13.83 -3.89 6.70
C ARG A 58 -14.52 -3.07 5.61
N ILE A 59 -15.86 -2.99 5.62
CA ILE A 59 -16.63 -2.23 4.61
C ILE A 59 -16.24 -0.75 4.67
N VAL A 60 -16.20 -0.16 5.87
CA VAL A 60 -15.83 1.24 6.07
C VAL A 60 -14.41 1.50 5.57
N LEU A 61 -13.43 0.68 5.97
CA LEU A 61 -12.03 0.86 5.59
C LEU A 61 -11.83 0.73 4.08
N LEU A 62 -12.44 -0.27 3.43
CA LEU A 62 -12.37 -0.43 1.98
C LEU A 62 -13.06 0.74 1.24
N GLY A 63 -14.21 1.19 1.74
CA GLY A 63 -14.90 2.35 1.18
C GLY A 63 -14.05 3.62 1.24
N LEU A 64 -13.37 3.86 2.37
CA LEU A 64 -12.45 4.98 2.54
C LEU A 64 -11.24 4.87 1.61
N LEU A 65 -10.58 3.71 1.55
CA LEU A 65 -9.44 3.47 0.65
C LEU A 65 -9.83 3.72 -0.82
N LYS A 66 -11.02 3.28 -1.25
CA LYS A 66 -11.53 3.53 -2.59
C LYS A 66 -11.74 5.02 -2.87
N ARG A 67 -12.30 5.77 -1.91
CA ARG A 67 -12.48 7.23 -2.03
C ARG A 67 -11.14 7.95 -2.11
N VAL A 68 -10.18 7.62 -1.24
CA VAL A 68 -8.83 8.19 -1.26
C VAL A 68 -8.18 7.98 -2.63
N LYS A 69 -8.18 6.73 -3.14
CA LYS A 69 -7.62 6.42 -4.46
C LYS A 69 -8.27 7.23 -5.58
N THR A 70 -9.60 7.36 -5.54
CA THR A 70 -10.35 8.13 -6.54
C THR A 70 -9.96 9.61 -6.52
N LEU A 71 -9.79 10.19 -5.33
CA LEU A 71 -9.34 11.58 -5.15
C LEU A 71 -7.89 11.77 -5.60
N GLU A 72 -6.99 10.84 -5.29
CA GLU A 72 -5.61 10.87 -5.75
C GLU A 72 -5.52 10.79 -7.28
N ASP A 73 -6.31 9.92 -7.90
CA ASP A 73 -6.38 9.79 -9.36
C ASP A 73 -6.98 11.03 -10.02
N ALA A 74 -7.99 11.66 -9.42
CA ALA A 74 -8.54 12.93 -9.89
C ALA A 74 -7.50 14.06 -9.81
N ARG A 75 -6.81 14.19 -8.67
CA ARG A 75 -5.73 15.17 -8.48
C ARG A 75 -4.57 14.95 -9.45
N LYS A 76 -4.20 13.70 -9.71
CA LYS A 76 -3.14 13.36 -10.68
C LYS A 76 -3.53 13.74 -12.11
N ARG A 77 -4.80 13.53 -12.48
CA ARG A 77 -5.34 13.96 -13.78
C ARG A 77 -5.34 15.47 -13.90
N GLU A 78 -5.84 16.18 -12.89
CA GLU A 78 -5.83 17.63 -12.82
C GLU A 78 -4.40 18.19 -12.97
N ARG A 79 -3.44 17.67 -12.20
CA ARG A 79 -2.03 18.06 -12.32
C ARG A 79 -1.49 17.87 -13.74
N ARG A 80 -1.80 16.74 -14.39
CA ARG A 80 -1.38 16.47 -15.76
C ARG A 80 -2.01 17.48 -16.74
N THR A 81 -3.30 17.75 -16.61
CA THR A 81 -3.99 18.74 -17.43
C THR A 81 -3.36 20.13 -17.29
N TRP A 82 -3.10 20.58 -16.06
CA TRP A 82 -2.46 21.88 -15.82
C TRP A 82 -1.04 21.96 -16.37
N LEU A 83 -0.25 20.90 -16.29
CA LEU A 83 1.08 20.86 -16.91
C LEU A 83 1.00 21.00 -18.44
N LEU A 84 0.00 20.36 -19.08
CA LEU A 84 -0.22 20.49 -20.52
C LEU A 84 -0.67 21.90 -20.90
N VAL A 85 -1.62 22.49 -20.15
CA VAL A 85 -2.10 23.86 -20.38
C VAL A 85 -0.96 24.87 -20.22
N LEU A 86 -0.16 24.75 -19.17
CA LEU A 86 1.01 25.60 -18.95
C LEU A 86 1.99 25.51 -20.13
N GLY A 87 2.29 24.29 -20.60
CA GLY A 87 3.12 24.07 -21.78
C GLY A 87 2.57 24.77 -23.03
N ILE A 88 1.28 24.60 -23.34
CA ILE A 88 0.63 25.25 -24.48
C ILE A 88 0.71 26.78 -24.37
N VAL A 89 0.38 27.34 -23.20
CA VAL A 89 0.44 28.80 -22.98
C VAL A 89 1.85 29.33 -23.19
N THR A 90 2.86 28.65 -22.64
CA THR A 90 4.27 29.06 -22.84
C THR A 90 4.65 29.06 -24.32
N VAL A 91 4.32 28.00 -25.09
CA VAL A 91 4.58 27.91 -26.53
C VAL A 91 3.87 29.04 -27.29
N LEU A 92 2.60 29.30 -26.99
CA LEU A 92 1.84 30.37 -27.63
C LEU A 92 2.46 31.75 -27.38
N LEU A 93 3.00 32.01 -26.18
CA LEU A 93 3.71 33.26 -25.88
C LEU A 93 5.00 33.39 -26.69
N PHE A 94 5.76 32.31 -26.87
CA PHE A 94 6.98 32.30 -27.69
C PHE A 94 6.70 32.42 -29.19
N LEU A 95 5.59 31.85 -29.70
CA LEU A 95 5.20 31.96 -31.11
C LEU A 95 4.60 33.32 -31.47
N LYS A 96 4.21 34.13 -30.46
CA LYS A 96 3.64 35.47 -30.65
C LYS A 96 4.68 36.59 -30.50
N ALA A 97 5.91 36.25 -30.08
CA ALA A 97 7.07 37.14 -29.98
C ALA A 97 7.91 37.06 -31.26
#